data_AF-A0A1Q7SE83-F1
#
_entry.id   AF-A0A1Q7SE83-F1
#
_cell.length_a   1.000
_cell.length_b   1.000
_cell.length_c   1.000
_cell.angle_alpha   90.00
_cell.angle_beta   90.00
_cell.angle_gamma   90.00
#
_symmetry.space_group_name_H-M   'P 1'
#
loop_
_entity.id
_entity.type
_entity.pdbx_description
1 polymer ?
#
loop_
_entity_poly.entity_id
_entity_poly.type
_entity_poly.pdbx_seq_one_letter_code
_entity_poly.pdbx_strand_id
1 'polypeptide(L)'
;MRPIRPLTLVALLALGLGTLALGWREGRRHERPDAGRPPAHVVARDSRALIEEAIRLYAAGQFPRACERFSRAADDNPASAALRVDVGSCFEGWGWQALREGRPDEALLLFRQGLVDAPESTTLLKGLGLAAVHAGRPDDAFVPLERAVRAEFDPEVRVLLAHLYDSRDDPARAIAHLRAVLEREPDNAGALRLLEKVERERRAESGFHRDVTPRFVLKYRGAPGTEARRTILGLLEVAAERVDRALRWEPRERLTVVLYERGQFQDVTRVHGWATGLFDGKIRLPIGPALPPAAQVERLIVHEYAHAAIHHLSRGRAPRWLQEGLAQALEGAAVDPMLRVPGSVTLAATLRVYGLRLAEIESQWHRLLGG
;
A
#
# COMPACT_ATOMS: atom_id res chain seq x y z
N MET A 1 -49.73 -27.29 4.76
CA MET A 1 -50.55 -26.49 3.82
C MET A 1 -51.70 -25.85 4.58
N ARG A 2 -51.73 -24.51 4.52
CA ARG A 2 -52.81 -23.55 4.81
C ARG A 2 -53.52 -23.50 6.18
N PRO A 3 -53.98 -22.29 6.58
CA PRO A 3 -54.13 -21.83 7.97
C PRO A 3 -55.59 -21.52 8.34
N ILE A 4 -55.87 -21.28 9.63
CA ILE A 4 -57.05 -20.51 10.03
C ILE A 4 -56.74 -19.65 11.28
N ARG A 5 -56.81 -18.34 11.12
CA ARG A 5 -57.29 -17.35 12.13
C ARG A 5 -58.49 -16.67 11.47
N PRO A 6 -59.54 -16.25 12.21
CA PRO A 6 -59.51 -14.88 12.77
C PRO A 6 -60.37 -14.63 14.05
N LEU A 7 -60.05 -13.50 14.73
CA LEU A 7 -60.92 -12.47 15.37
C LEU A 7 -62.13 -12.91 16.26
N THR A 8 -62.61 -12.30 17.35
CA THR A 8 -62.51 -11.02 18.10
C THR A 8 -63.66 -11.07 19.13
N LEU A 9 -63.56 -10.46 20.33
CA LEU A 9 -64.60 -9.69 21.09
C LEU A 9 -64.10 -9.53 22.55
N VAL A 10 -63.70 -8.36 23.04
CA VAL A 10 -64.46 -7.17 23.51
C VAL A 10 -65.22 -7.36 24.84
N ALA A 11 -64.68 -6.65 25.85
CA ALA A 11 -65.31 -5.90 26.95
C ALA A 11 -65.93 -6.58 28.19
N LEU A 12 -65.67 -5.90 29.33
CA LEU A 12 -66.46 -5.65 30.57
C LEU A 12 -65.45 -5.63 31.75
N LEU A 13 -65.42 -4.71 32.72
CA LEU A 13 -66.36 -3.71 33.21
C LEU A 13 -65.59 -2.70 34.10
N ALA A 14 -65.95 -1.43 33.99
CA ALA A 14 -65.58 -0.37 34.94
C ALA A 14 -66.56 -0.33 36.11
N LEU A 15 -66.14 0.10 37.31
CA LEU A 15 -66.80 1.15 38.11
C LEU A 15 -66.15 1.32 39.50
N GLY A 16 -65.91 2.59 39.85
CA GLY A 16 -65.48 3.06 41.16
C GLY A 16 -65.27 4.57 41.15
N LEU A 17 -66.38 5.31 41.24
CA LEU A 17 -66.49 6.77 41.30
C LEU A 17 -66.06 7.34 42.68
N GLY A 18 -65.60 8.59 42.70
CA GLY A 18 -65.90 9.49 43.83
C GLY A 18 -64.80 10.42 44.36
N THR A 19 -64.54 11.52 43.64
CA THR A 19 -64.31 12.91 44.11
C THR A 19 -63.52 13.22 45.40
N LEU A 20 -62.49 14.07 45.28
CA LEU A 20 -62.47 15.41 45.89
C LEU A 20 -61.33 16.27 45.32
N ALA A 21 -61.68 17.47 44.87
CA ALA A 21 -60.78 18.49 44.35
C ALA A 21 -60.25 19.40 45.48
N LEU A 22 -59.15 20.09 45.15
CA LEU A 22 -58.57 21.29 45.78
C LEU A 22 -57.53 21.05 46.90
N GLY A 23 -56.27 21.13 46.49
CA GLY A 23 -55.11 21.37 47.36
C GLY A 23 -53.95 21.93 46.53
N TRP A 24 -53.68 23.21 46.70
CA TRP A 24 -52.59 24.03 46.14
C TRP A 24 -51.21 23.33 46.10
N ARG A 25 -50.50 23.37 44.96
CA ARG A 25 -49.52 24.41 44.54
C ARG A 25 -48.15 24.27 45.24
N GLU A 26 -47.27 23.44 44.66
CA GLU A 26 -45.81 23.67 44.49
C GLU A 26 -45.13 22.43 43.87
N GLY A 27 -45.37 22.23 42.57
CA GLY A 27 -44.57 21.32 41.77
C GLY A 27 -43.28 22.02 41.37
N ARG A 28 -42.17 21.71 42.06
CA ARG A 28 -40.80 22.01 41.61
C ARG A 28 -40.64 21.50 40.19
N ARG A 29 -40.70 22.41 39.21
CA ARG A 29 -40.18 22.16 37.87
C ARG A 29 -38.69 21.91 38.04
N HIS A 30 -38.25 20.66 37.92
CA HIS A 30 -36.90 20.42 37.47
C HIS A 30 -36.84 20.94 36.03
N GLU A 31 -36.44 22.21 35.89
CA GLU A 31 -35.88 22.70 34.64
C GLU A 31 -34.73 21.76 34.28
N ARG A 32 -34.88 21.02 33.17
CA ARG A 32 -33.70 20.54 32.46
C ARG A 32 -32.86 21.79 32.20
N PRO A 33 -31.55 21.81 32.52
CA PRO A 33 -30.72 22.92 32.11
C PRO A 33 -30.91 23.07 30.61
N ASP A 34 -31.38 24.24 30.21
CA ASP A 34 -31.35 24.67 28.82
C ASP A 34 -29.88 24.58 28.42
N ALA A 35 -29.52 23.52 27.70
CA ALA A 35 -28.23 23.42 27.03
C ALA A 35 -28.29 24.37 25.83
N GLY A 36 -28.49 25.66 26.13
CA GLY A 36 -28.41 26.73 25.18
C GLY A 36 -27.02 26.67 24.57
N ARG A 37 -26.98 26.57 23.25
CA ARG A 37 -25.72 26.63 22.51
C ARG A 37 -24.96 27.86 23.00
N PRO A 38 -23.72 27.73 23.48
CA PRO A 38 -22.98 28.85 24.05
C PRO A 38 -22.98 30.03 23.06
N PRO A 39 -23.06 31.28 23.56
CA PRO A 39 -23.15 32.43 22.68
C PRO A 39 -21.89 32.50 21.80
N ALA A 40 -22.07 32.90 20.53
CA ALA A 40 -21.04 32.80 19.50
C ALA A 40 -19.69 33.46 19.88
N HIS A 41 -19.70 34.49 20.73
CA HIS A 41 -18.48 35.14 21.21
C HIS A 41 -17.68 34.31 22.25
N VAL A 42 -18.35 33.46 23.03
CA VAL A 42 -17.71 32.51 23.96
C VAL A 42 -17.08 31.38 23.16
N VAL A 43 -17.85 30.77 22.24
CA VAL A 43 -17.34 29.75 21.31
C VAL A 43 -16.12 30.25 20.55
N ALA A 44 -16.17 31.47 20.00
CA ALA A 44 -15.04 32.06 19.27
C ALA A 44 -13.79 32.30 20.15
N ARG A 45 -13.96 32.64 21.43
CA ARG A 45 -12.82 32.80 22.37
C ARG A 45 -12.22 31.45 22.75
N ASP A 46 -13.06 30.45 23.00
CA ASP A 46 -12.63 29.10 23.35
C ASP A 46 -11.94 28.43 22.16
N SER A 47 -12.46 28.58 20.93
CA SER A 47 -11.79 28.10 19.71
C SER A 47 -10.42 28.74 19.52
N ARG A 48 -10.26 30.05 19.77
CA ARG A 48 -8.96 30.72 19.65
C ARG A 48 -7.92 30.15 20.63
N ALA A 49 -8.30 29.93 21.89
CA ALA A 49 -7.41 29.35 22.88
C ALA A 49 -7.01 27.91 22.50
N LEU A 50 -7.96 27.11 21.99
CA LEU A 50 -7.70 25.77 21.49
C LEU A 50 -6.70 25.78 20.34
N ILE A 51 -6.84 26.69 19.37
CA ILE A 51 -5.93 26.84 18.23
C ILE A 51 -4.52 27.24 18.69
N GLU A 52 -4.40 28.24 19.57
CA GLU A 52 -3.10 28.70 20.09
C GLU A 52 -2.37 27.57 20.87
N GLU A 53 -3.11 26.75 21.62
CA GLU A 53 -2.56 25.57 22.27
C GLU A 53 -2.18 24.47 21.26
N ALA A 54 -3.02 24.21 20.26
CA ALA A 54 -2.78 23.23 19.21
C ALA A 54 -1.47 23.54 18.45
N ILE A 55 -1.24 24.80 18.09
CA ILE A 55 -0.02 25.26 17.41
C ILE A 55 1.22 24.99 18.28
N ARG A 56 1.16 25.30 19.58
CA ARG A 56 2.29 25.03 20.50
C ARG A 56 2.58 23.53 20.61
N LEU A 57 1.53 22.71 20.71
CA LEU A 57 1.67 21.25 20.78
C LEU A 57 2.23 20.68 19.47
N TYR A 58 1.78 21.19 18.32
CA TYR A 58 2.26 20.79 17.00
C TYR A 58 3.75 21.10 16.84
N ALA A 59 4.17 22.32 17.19
CA ALA A 59 5.58 22.73 17.16
C ALA A 59 6.46 21.88 18.09
N ALA A 60 5.90 21.36 19.18
CA ALA A 60 6.56 20.45 20.11
C ALA A 60 6.53 18.96 19.65
N GLY A 61 5.98 18.66 18.47
CA GLY A 61 5.84 17.29 17.96
C GLY A 61 4.80 16.44 18.71
N GLN A 62 3.98 17.05 19.58
CA GLN A 62 2.90 16.35 20.30
C GLN A 62 1.65 16.23 19.41
N PHE A 63 1.82 15.64 18.23
CA PHE A 63 0.78 15.53 17.21
C PHE A 63 -0.57 14.99 17.70
N PRO A 64 -0.65 13.91 18.51
CA PRO A 64 -1.94 13.41 18.99
C PRO A 64 -2.75 14.48 19.74
N ARG A 65 -2.10 15.23 20.63
CA ARG A 65 -2.74 16.29 21.41
C ARG A 65 -3.02 17.52 20.56
N ALA A 66 -2.10 17.88 19.67
CA ALA A 66 -2.29 18.99 18.75
C ALA A 66 -3.53 18.78 17.87
N CYS A 67 -3.65 17.61 17.24
CA CYS A 67 -4.76 17.32 16.33
C CYS A 67 -6.08 17.21 17.10
N GLU A 68 -6.08 16.68 18.34
CA GLU A 68 -7.26 16.74 19.20
C GLU A 68 -7.75 18.18 19.42
N ARG A 69 -6.83 19.13 19.70
CA ARG A 69 -7.20 20.54 19.93
C ARG A 69 -7.68 21.24 18.67
N PHE A 70 -7.04 20.99 17.52
CA PHE A 70 -7.53 21.47 16.24
C PHE A 70 -8.92 20.91 15.91
N SER A 71 -9.14 19.61 16.10
CA SER A 71 -10.45 18.98 15.83
C SER A 71 -11.54 19.52 16.74
N ARG A 72 -11.29 19.70 18.03
CA ARG A 72 -12.26 20.34 18.94
C ARG A 72 -12.60 21.78 18.51
N ALA A 73 -11.60 22.57 18.11
CA ALA A 73 -11.84 23.91 17.59
C ALA A 73 -12.69 23.87 16.30
N ALA A 74 -12.47 22.90 15.43
CA ALA A 74 -13.28 22.69 14.22
C ALA A 74 -14.71 22.23 14.56
N ASP A 75 -14.92 21.37 15.56
CA ASP A 75 -16.23 20.93 16.02
C ASP A 75 -17.05 22.08 16.63
N ASP A 76 -16.38 23.01 17.33
CA ASP A 76 -16.99 24.22 17.87
C ASP A 76 -17.46 25.19 16.75
N ASN A 77 -16.76 25.19 15.61
CA ASN A 77 -17.10 25.99 14.43
C ASN A 77 -17.01 25.20 13.11
N PRO A 78 -17.96 24.28 12.83
CA PRO A 78 -17.88 23.37 11.68
C PRO A 78 -17.94 24.06 10.33
N ALA A 79 -18.45 25.30 10.28
CA ALA A 79 -18.53 26.09 9.05
C ALA A 79 -17.16 26.63 8.61
N SER A 80 -16.20 26.75 9.53
CA SER A 80 -14.87 27.32 9.25
C SER A 80 -14.04 26.42 8.35
N ALA A 81 -13.85 26.85 7.09
CA ALA A 81 -12.96 26.18 6.16
C ALA A 81 -11.50 26.20 6.63
N ALA A 82 -11.07 27.29 7.27
CA ALA A 82 -9.72 27.42 7.80
C ALA A 82 -9.41 26.35 8.86
N LEU A 83 -10.36 26.09 9.78
CA LEU A 83 -10.15 25.09 10.83
C LEU A 83 -10.11 23.67 10.28
N ARG A 84 -10.90 23.37 9.25
CA ARG A 84 -10.82 22.08 8.54
C ARG A 84 -9.45 21.90 7.86
N VAL A 85 -8.90 22.97 7.29
CA VAL A 85 -7.53 22.96 6.74
C VAL A 85 -6.48 22.75 7.84
N ASP A 86 -6.63 23.39 9.01
CA ASP A 86 -5.73 23.20 10.15
C ASP A 86 -5.75 21.76 10.67
N VAL A 87 -6.93 21.15 10.79
CA VAL A 87 -7.08 19.72 11.13
C VAL A 87 -6.36 18.84 10.11
N GLY A 88 -6.62 19.07 8.81
CA GLY A 88 -5.94 18.36 7.73
C GLY A 88 -4.43 18.47 7.81
N SER A 89 -3.90 19.68 8.01
CA SER A 89 -2.47 19.98 8.12
C SER A 89 -1.83 19.34 9.35
N CYS A 90 -2.59 19.23 10.45
CA CYS A 90 -2.13 18.54 11.65
C CYS A 90 -1.91 17.04 11.37
N PHE A 91 -2.93 16.39 10.81
CA PHE A 91 -2.85 14.98 10.44
C PHE A 91 -1.82 14.71 9.34
N GLU A 92 -1.63 15.65 8.42
CA GLU A 92 -0.56 15.58 7.43
C GLU A 92 0.82 15.50 8.10
N GLY A 93 1.13 16.44 8.99
CA GLY A 93 2.42 16.47 9.70
C GLY A 93 2.67 15.20 10.51
N TRP A 94 1.63 14.70 11.20
CA TRP A 94 1.71 13.44 11.94
C TRP A 94 1.93 12.25 11.01
N GLY A 95 1.19 12.17 9.91
CA GLY A 95 1.32 11.11 8.91
C GLY A 95 2.74 11.04 8.33
N TRP A 96 3.33 12.19 8.00
CA TRP A 96 4.71 12.25 7.53
C TRP A 96 5.73 11.83 8.60
N GLN A 97 5.51 12.17 9.87
CA GLN A 97 6.36 11.66 10.95
C GLN A 97 6.26 10.14 11.07
N ALA A 98 5.05 9.60 11.06
CA ALA A 98 4.84 8.15 11.11
C ALA A 98 5.56 7.43 9.94
N LEU A 99 5.57 8.01 8.74
CA LEU A 99 6.35 7.47 7.62
C LEU A 99 7.86 7.50 7.86
N ARG A 100 8.41 8.61 8.35
CA ARG A 100 9.85 8.73 8.67
C ARG A 100 10.28 7.72 9.73
N GLU A 101 9.40 7.38 10.64
CA GLU A 101 9.63 6.39 11.70
C GLU A 101 9.31 4.94 11.26
N GLY A 102 9.09 4.69 9.97
CA GLY A 102 8.86 3.34 9.46
C GLY A 102 7.50 2.73 9.83
N ARG A 103 6.52 3.57 10.20
CA ARG A 103 5.14 3.20 10.59
C ARG A 103 4.11 3.54 9.48
N PRO A 104 4.17 2.91 8.29
CA PRO A 104 3.33 3.28 7.15
C PRO A 104 1.85 2.92 7.33
N ASP A 105 1.53 1.87 8.08
CA ASP A 105 0.14 1.49 8.36
C ASP A 105 -0.57 2.53 9.24
N GLU A 106 0.16 3.14 10.18
CA GLU A 106 -0.35 4.27 10.98
C GLU A 106 -0.48 5.53 10.12
N ALA A 107 0.53 5.82 9.30
CA ALA A 107 0.48 6.95 8.37
C ALA A 107 -0.73 6.88 7.42
N LEU A 108 -1.06 5.69 6.90
CA LEU A 108 -2.28 5.47 6.10
C LEU A 108 -3.55 5.92 6.83
N LEU A 109 -3.68 5.63 8.12
CA LEU A 109 -4.84 6.03 8.92
C LEU A 109 -4.85 7.54 9.16
N LEU A 110 -3.69 8.12 9.46
CA LEU A 110 -3.54 9.56 9.72
C LEU A 110 -3.87 10.40 8.48
N PHE A 111 -3.34 10.04 7.31
CA PHE A 111 -3.67 10.75 6.06
C PHE A 111 -5.15 10.61 5.71
N ARG A 112 -5.77 9.44 5.91
CA ARG A 112 -7.22 9.28 5.73
C ARG A 112 -8.02 10.17 6.68
N GLN A 113 -7.58 10.31 7.93
CA GLN A 113 -8.24 11.17 8.90
C GLN A 113 -8.17 12.64 8.47
N GLY A 114 -7.00 13.12 8.01
CA GLY A 114 -6.88 14.48 7.48
C GLY A 114 -7.77 14.72 6.25
N LEU A 115 -7.93 13.71 5.38
CA LEU A 115 -8.79 13.79 4.20
C LEU A 115 -10.30 13.85 4.51
N VAL A 116 -10.73 13.55 5.75
CA VAL A 116 -12.13 13.77 6.17
C VAL A 116 -12.47 15.25 6.11
N ASP A 117 -11.57 16.11 6.61
CA ASP A 117 -11.77 17.56 6.69
C ASP A 117 -11.24 18.31 5.47
N ALA A 118 -10.20 17.78 4.82
CA ALA A 118 -9.55 18.36 3.64
C ALA A 118 -9.50 17.35 2.47
N PRO A 119 -10.66 16.97 1.87
CA PRO A 119 -10.75 15.84 0.93
C PRO A 119 -9.95 16.03 -0.36
N GLU A 120 -9.71 17.27 -0.80
CA GLU A 120 -8.97 17.60 -2.03
C GLU A 120 -7.54 18.10 -1.75
N SER A 121 -7.04 17.95 -0.52
CA SER A 121 -5.66 18.30 -0.20
C SER A 121 -4.67 17.41 -0.98
N THR A 122 -3.91 18.02 -1.88
CA THR A 122 -2.92 17.32 -2.73
C THR A 122 -1.78 16.72 -1.90
N THR A 123 -1.37 17.38 -0.82
CA THR A 123 -0.33 16.90 0.10
C THR A 123 -0.80 15.67 0.89
N LEU A 124 -2.04 15.68 1.39
CA LEU A 124 -2.63 14.53 2.08
C LEU A 124 -2.87 13.35 1.12
N LEU A 125 -3.32 13.61 -0.11
CA LEU A 125 -3.49 12.59 -1.14
C LEU A 125 -2.14 11.96 -1.55
N LYS A 126 -1.11 12.78 -1.73
CA LYS A 126 0.28 12.34 -1.95
C LYS A 126 0.78 11.47 -0.80
N GLY A 127 0.61 11.95 0.44
CA GLY A 127 0.99 11.22 1.65
C GLY A 127 0.29 9.87 1.76
N LEU A 128 -1.02 9.82 1.50
CA LEU A 128 -1.81 8.58 1.51
C LEU A 128 -1.28 7.57 0.49
N GLY A 129 -0.99 8.01 -0.74
CA GLY A 129 -0.44 7.14 -1.78
C GLY A 129 0.95 6.61 -1.45
N LEU A 130 1.84 7.46 -0.95
CA LEU A 130 3.17 7.03 -0.49
C LEU A 130 3.09 6.06 0.67
N ALA A 131 2.24 6.33 1.66
CA ALA A 131 2.01 5.42 2.78
C ALA A 131 1.48 4.06 2.32
N ALA A 132 0.60 4.03 1.32
CA ALA A 132 0.13 2.79 0.72
C ALA A 132 1.28 1.97 0.10
N VAL A 133 2.19 2.61 -0.64
CA VAL A 133 3.38 1.96 -1.20
C VAL A 133 4.27 1.40 -0.09
N HIS A 134 4.60 2.18 0.94
CA HIS A 134 5.44 1.74 2.07
C HIS A 134 4.78 0.65 2.95
N ALA A 135 3.45 0.61 2.97
CA ALA A 135 2.67 -0.43 3.62
C ALA A 135 2.61 -1.74 2.83
N GLY A 136 3.22 -1.80 1.63
CA GLY A 136 3.14 -2.97 0.74
C GLY A 136 1.78 -3.13 0.08
N ARG A 137 1.04 -2.02 -0.06
CA ARG A 137 -0.29 -1.94 -0.67
C ARG A 137 -0.27 -0.97 -1.87
N PRO A 138 0.59 -1.17 -2.87
CA PRO A 138 0.76 -0.24 -3.99
C PRO A 138 -0.53 0.01 -4.78
N ASP A 139 -1.43 -0.97 -4.80
CA ASP A 139 -2.72 -0.89 -5.49
C ASP A 139 -3.61 0.22 -4.92
N ASP A 140 -3.55 0.43 -3.61
CA ASP A 140 -4.32 1.47 -2.92
C ASP A 140 -3.74 2.88 -3.16
N ALA A 141 -2.56 2.97 -3.78
CA ALA A 141 -1.92 4.25 -4.07
C ALA A 141 -2.47 4.92 -5.33
N PHE A 142 -3.00 4.17 -6.31
CA PHE A 142 -3.41 4.74 -7.60
C PHE A 142 -4.48 5.83 -7.45
N VAL A 143 -5.59 5.53 -6.76
CA VAL A 143 -6.71 6.47 -6.62
C VAL A 143 -6.30 7.80 -5.98
N PRO A 144 -5.65 7.84 -4.80
CA PRO A 144 -5.26 9.12 -4.20
C PRO A 144 -4.20 9.87 -5.01
N LEU A 145 -3.19 9.18 -5.56
CA LEU A 145 -2.16 9.83 -6.37
C LEU A 145 -2.72 10.38 -7.69
N GLU A 146 -3.62 9.67 -8.35
CA GLU A 146 -4.31 10.16 -9.55
C GLU A 146 -5.15 11.40 -9.26
N ARG A 147 -5.81 11.45 -8.09
CA ARG A 147 -6.54 12.65 -7.65
C ARG A 147 -5.59 13.82 -7.41
N ALA A 148 -4.46 13.58 -6.74
CA ALA A 148 -3.45 14.60 -6.49
C ALA A 148 -2.94 15.23 -7.79
N VAL A 149 -2.57 14.43 -8.80
CA VAL A 149 -2.01 14.94 -10.07
C VAL A 149 -3.03 15.57 -11.02
N ARG A 150 -4.33 15.33 -10.79
CA ARG A 150 -5.42 16.04 -11.48
C ARG A 150 -5.63 17.44 -10.90
N ALA A 151 -5.44 17.60 -9.59
CA ALA A 151 -5.61 18.87 -8.90
C ALA A 151 -4.37 19.77 -9.07
N GLU A 152 -3.16 19.21 -8.98
CA GLU A 152 -1.91 19.98 -9.03
C GLU A 152 -0.83 19.22 -9.80
N PHE A 153 0.05 19.94 -10.50
CA PHE A 153 1.22 19.32 -11.11
C PHE A 153 2.28 19.02 -10.05
N ASP A 154 2.50 17.74 -9.76
CA ASP A 154 3.61 17.27 -8.92
C ASP A 154 4.46 16.27 -9.72
N PRO A 155 5.73 16.60 -10.05
CA PRO A 155 6.60 15.73 -10.84
C PRO A 155 6.97 14.44 -10.09
N GLU A 156 7.14 14.50 -8.76
CA GLU A 156 7.48 13.34 -7.95
C GLU A 156 6.33 12.33 -7.93
N VAL A 157 5.09 12.82 -7.76
CA VAL A 157 3.91 11.95 -7.79
C VAL A 157 3.70 11.33 -9.17
N ARG A 158 3.95 12.09 -10.25
CA ARG A 158 3.85 11.57 -11.62
C ARG A 158 4.91 10.50 -11.90
N VAL A 159 6.14 10.69 -11.45
CA VAL A 159 7.19 9.66 -11.55
C VAL A 159 6.84 8.43 -10.73
N LEU A 160 6.29 8.60 -9.52
CA LEU A 160 5.81 7.48 -8.70
C LEU A 160 4.68 6.70 -9.40
N LEU A 161 3.66 7.39 -9.93
CA LEU A 161 2.60 6.76 -10.73
C LEU A 161 3.17 6.00 -11.93
N ALA A 162 4.19 6.55 -12.60
CA ALA A 162 4.84 5.88 -13.70
C ALA A 162 5.55 4.57 -13.27
N HIS A 163 6.25 4.57 -12.13
CA HIS A 163 6.80 3.34 -11.55
C HIS A 163 5.72 2.30 -11.24
N LEU A 164 4.61 2.74 -10.62
CA LEU A 164 3.50 1.86 -10.26
C LEU A 164 2.84 1.26 -11.52
N TYR A 165 2.59 2.05 -12.56
CA TYR A 165 2.04 1.55 -13.82
C TYR A 165 3.02 0.64 -14.57
N ASP A 166 4.33 0.94 -14.57
CA ASP A 166 5.33 0.04 -15.16
C ASP A 166 5.31 -1.32 -14.45
N SER A 167 5.27 -1.33 -13.11
CA SER A 167 5.24 -2.57 -12.32
C SER A 167 3.99 -3.42 -12.60
N ARG A 168 2.86 -2.78 -12.95
CA ARG A 168 1.60 -3.43 -13.35
C ARG A 168 1.52 -3.79 -14.84
N ASP A 169 2.63 -3.75 -15.58
CA ASP A 169 2.67 -3.99 -17.03
C ASP A 169 1.77 -3.05 -17.85
N ASP A 170 1.64 -1.80 -17.42
CA ASP A 170 0.95 -0.73 -18.14
C ASP A 170 1.93 0.37 -18.60
N PRO A 171 2.77 0.09 -19.62
CA PRO A 171 3.75 1.04 -20.10
C PRO A 171 3.12 2.27 -20.75
N ALA A 172 1.87 2.19 -21.21
CA ALA A 172 1.19 3.30 -21.86
C ALA A 172 0.92 4.43 -20.87
N ARG A 173 0.32 4.12 -19.71
CA ARG A 173 0.09 5.11 -18.65
C ARG A 173 1.39 5.59 -18.02
N ALA A 174 2.38 4.70 -17.83
CA ALA A 174 3.69 5.10 -17.35
C ALA A 174 4.36 6.16 -18.25
N ILE A 175 4.40 5.91 -19.57
CA ILE A 175 4.96 6.86 -20.56
C ILE A 175 4.20 8.19 -20.55
N ALA A 176 2.86 8.17 -20.43
CA ALA A 176 2.06 9.39 -20.39
C ALA A 176 2.43 10.28 -19.20
N HIS A 177 2.59 9.70 -18.00
CA HIS A 177 3.02 10.46 -16.82
C HIS A 177 4.44 11.01 -16.98
N LEU A 178 5.37 10.22 -17.51
CA LEU A 178 6.77 10.63 -17.70
C LEU A 178 6.91 11.75 -18.72
N ARG A 179 6.18 11.67 -19.85
CA ARG A 179 6.16 12.75 -20.84
C ARG A 179 5.59 14.04 -20.26
N ALA A 180 4.52 13.96 -19.48
CA ALA A 180 3.96 15.13 -18.80
C ALA A 180 4.96 15.79 -17.83
N VAL A 181 5.85 15.02 -17.19
CA VAL A 181 6.95 15.57 -16.39
C VAL A 181 7.97 16.26 -17.28
N LEU A 182 8.45 15.57 -18.32
CA LEU A 182 9.50 16.08 -19.21
C LEU A 182 9.06 17.27 -20.08
N GLU A 183 7.76 17.46 -20.30
CA GLU A 183 7.20 18.66 -20.93
C GLU A 183 7.46 19.93 -20.10
N ARG A 184 7.53 19.81 -18.77
CA ARG A 184 7.79 20.94 -17.85
C ARG A 184 9.21 20.96 -17.32
N GLU A 185 9.80 19.79 -17.13
CA GLU A 185 11.14 19.58 -16.60
C GLU A 185 11.95 18.68 -17.56
N PRO A 186 12.45 19.22 -18.69
CA PRO A 186 13.16 18.43 -19.69
C PRO A 186 14.39 17.69 -19.15
N ASP A 187 15.02 18.24 -18.11
CA ASP A 187 16.24 17.70 -17.49
C ASP A 187 15.95 16.81 -16.27
N ASN A 188 14.70 16.44 -16.00
CA ASN A 188 14.36 15.56 -14.89
C ASN A 188 14.98 14.17 -15.11
N ALA A 189 16.14 13.94 -14.47
CA ALA A 189 16.95 12.74 -14.71
C ALA A 189 16.23 11.44 -14.30
N GLY A 190 15.36 11.49 -13.28
CA GLY A 190 14.53 10.35 -12.89
C GLY A 190 13.53 9.97 -13.97
N ALA A 191 12.79 10.96 -14.49
CA ALA A 191 11.83 10.76 -15.55
C ALA A 191 12.49 10.33 -16.87
N LEU A 192 13.64 10.92 -17.25
CA LEU A 192 14.41 10.52 -18.44
C LEU A 192 14.84 9.05 -18.37
N ARG A 193 15.46 8.63 -17.25
CA ARG A 193 15.91 7.24 -17.07
C ARG A 193 14.75 6.25 -17.11
N LEU A 194 13.64 6.57 -16.44
CA LEU A 194 12.48 5.67 -16.43
C LEU A 194 11.80 5.63 -17.81
N LEU A 195 11.69 6.75 -18.51
CA LEU A 195 11.12 6.78 -19.86
C LEU A 195 11.96 5.94 -20.82
N GLU A 196 13.29 6.08 -20.77
CA GLU A 196 14.20 5.28 -21.59
C GLU A 196 14.03 3.77 -21.32
N LYS A 197 13.92 3.38 -20.03
CA LYS A 197 13.64 1.99 -19.63
C LYS A 197 12.31 1.51 -20.23
N VAL A 198 11.21 2.20 -19.93
CA VAL A 198 9.86 1.77 -20.30
C VAL A 198 9.67 1.76 -21.82
N GLU A 199 10.22 2.73 -22.56
CA GLU A 199 10.15 2.74 -24.02
C GLU A 199 11.00 1.64 -24.68
N ARG A 200 12.15 1.30 -24.09
CA ARG A 200 12.98 0.18 -24.57
C ARG A 200 12.25 -1.16 -24.38
N GLU A 201 11.68 -1.37 -23.20
CA GLU A 201 10.87 -2.55 -22.89
C GLU A 201 9.65 -2.64 -23.81
N ARG A 202 8.86 -1.56 -23.92
CA ARG A 202 7.68 -1.50 -24.80
C ARG A 202 8.01 -1.80 -26.26
N ARG A 203 9.13 -1.27 -26.78
CA ARG A 203 9.59 -1.57 -28.14
C ARG A 203 9.99 -3.04 -28.30
N ALA A 204 10.75 -3.57 -27.36
CA ALA A 204 11.21 -4.96 -27.39
C ALA A 204 10.06 -5.97 -27.31
N GLU A 205 9.05 -5.66 -26.51
CA GLU A 205 7.87 -6.49 -26.25
C GLU A 205 6.74 -6.25 -27.25
N SER A 206 6.93 -5.35 -28.21
CA SER A 206 5.96 -5.11 -29.28
C SER A 206 5.72 -6.39 -30.08
N GLY A 207 4.45 -6.76 -30.23
CA GLY A 207 4.06 -8.00 -30.92
C GLY A 207 4.25 -9.28 -30.11
N PHE A 208 4.54 -9.19 -28.81
CA PHE A 208 4.54 -10.37 -27.94
C PHE A 208 3.12 -10.91 -27.78
N HIS A 209 2.98 -12.23 -27.79
CA HIS A 209 1.76 -12.91 -27.38
C HIS A 209 1.58 -12.81 -25.86
N ARG A 210 0.34 -12.93 -25.40
CA ARG A 210 -0.04 -12.84 -23.99
C ARG A 210 -0.93 -14.02 -23.64
N ASP A 211 -0.45 -14.88 -22.75
CA ASP A 211 -1.25 -15.95 -22.15
C ASP A 211 -1.53 -15.62 -20.69
N VAL A 212 -2.79 -15.76 -20.27
CA VAL A 212 -3.24 -15.41 -18.91
C VAL A 212 -3.68 -16.68 -18.20
N THR A 213 -3.08 -16.95 -17.05
CA THR A 213 -3.50 -17.99 -16.11
C THR A 213 -4.09 -17.35 -14.85
N PRO A 214 -4.61 -18.13 -13.88
CA PRO A 214 -5.04 -17.57 -12.60
C PRO A 214 -3.92 -16.80 -11.87
N ARG A 215 -2.65 -17.21 -12.05
CA ARG A 215 -1.49 -16.70 -11.30
C ARG A 215 -0.53 -15.85 -12.13
N PHE A 216 -0.49 -16.04 -13.44
CA PHE A 216 0.52 -15.43 -14.30
C PHE A 216 -0.07 -14.74 -15.53
N VAL A 217 0.64 -13.72 -16.01
CA VAL A 217 0.55 -13.21 -17.37
C VAL A 217 1.87 -13.52 -18.06
N LEU A 218 1.88 -14.51 -18.95
CA LEU A 218 3.09 -14.91 -19.70
C LEU A 218 3.16 -14.15 -21.03
N LYS A 219 4.28 -13.46 -21.26
CA LYS A 219 4.58 -12.68 -22.47
C LYS A 219 5.76 -13.29 -23.21
N TYR A 220 5.65 -13.47 -24.52
CA TYR A 220 6.71 -14.09 -25.33
C TYR A 220 6.61 -13.69 -26.81
N ARG A 221 7.71 -13.81 -27.55
CA ARG A 221 7.75 -13.58 -29.01
C ARG A 221 7.47 -14.86 -29.80
N GLY A 222 6.69 -14.73 -30.88
CA GLY A 222 6.38 -15.83 -31.80
C GLY A 222 5.55 -16.93 -31.15
N ALA A 223 5.26 -18.03 -31.84
CA ALA A 223 4.69 -19.21 -31.21
C ALA A 223 5.85 -20.11 -30.73
N PRO A 224 6.28 -20.08 -29.44
CA PRO A 224 6.98 -21.21 -28.88
C PRO A 224 6.12 -22.43 -29.18
N GLY A 225 6.74 -23.52 -29.66
CA GLY A 225 5.99 -24.74 -29.93
C GLY A 225 5.07 -25.03 -28.74
N THR A 226 3.81 -25.40 -28.99
CA THR A 226 2.76 -25.51 -27.95
C THR A 226 3.23 -26.28 -26.71
N GLU A 227 4.12 -27.26 -26.92
CA GLU A 227 4.78 -28.04 -25.88
C GLU A 227 5.77 -27.24 -25.01
N ALA A 228 6.64 -26.42 -25.61
CA ALA A 228 7.58 -25.58 -24.88
C ALA A 228 6.86 -24.60 -23.96
N ARG A 229 5.81 -23.95 -24.48
CA ARG A 229 4.95 -23.08 -23.67
C ARG A 229 4.30 -23.82 -22.50
N ARG A 230 3.68 -24.98 -22.77
CA ARG A 230 3.02 -25.79 -21.74
C ARG A 230 4.01 -26.21 -20.66
N THR A 231 5.24 -26.53 -21.06
CA THR A 231 6.33 -26.87 -20.16
C THR A 231 6.69 -25.68 -19.27
N ILE A 232 6.91 -24.48 -19.82
CA ILE A 232 7.24 -23.28 -19.05
C ILE A 232 6.11 -22.92 -18.06
N LEU A 233 4.85 -22.97 -18.50
CA LEU A 233 3.70 -22.72 -17.62
C LEU A 233 3.63 -23.76 -16.50
N GLY A 234 3.86 -25.04 -16.79
CA GLY A 234 3.93 -26.08 -15.75
C GLY A 234 5.05 -25.85 -14.75
N LEU A 235 6.24 -25.46 -15.22
CA LEU A 235 7.37 -25.12 -14.35
C LEU A 235 7.12 -23.87 -13.50
N LEU A 236 6.41 -22.87 -14.03
CA LEU A 236 5.97 -21.69 -13.27
C LEU A 236 5.05 -22.08 -12.12
N GLU A 237 4.06 -22.94 -12.35
CA GLU A 237 3.15 -23.39 -11.28
C GLU A 237 3.89 -24.24 -10.23
N VAL A 238 4.74 -25.18 -10.65
CA VAL A 238 5.57 -26.00 -9.72
C VAL A 238 6.47 -25.11 -8.86
N ALA A 239 7.16 -24.14 -9.48
CA ALA A 239 8.01 -23.20 -8.76
C ALA A 239 7.22 -22.35 -7.77
N ALA A 240 6.04 -21.87 -8.18
CA ALA A 240 5.18 -21.06 -7.34
C ALA A 240 4.64 -21.84 -6.15
N GLU A 241 4.13 -23.06 -6.35
CA GLU A 241 3.69 -23.93 -5.25
C GLU A 241 4.79 -24.18 -4.22
N ARG A 242 6.03 -24.38 -4.68
CA ARG A 242 7.19 -24.57 -3.82
C ARG A 242 7.49 -23.33 -2.97
N VAL A 243 7.58 -22.16 -3.59
CA VAL A 243 7.89 -20.90 -2.92
C VAL A 243 6.76 -20.48 -1.99
N ASP A 244 5.51 -20.54 -2.45
CA ASP A 244 4.32 -20.20 -1.68
C ASP A 244 4.23 -21.02 -0.39
N ARG A 245 4.46 -22.34 -0.49
CA ARG A 245 4.45 -23.23 0.66
C ARG A 245 5.57 -22.89 1.65
N ALA A 246 6.78 -22.64 1.14
CA ALA A 246 7.94 -22.35 1.97
C ALA A 246 7.79 -21.01 2.71
N LEU A 247 7.27 -19.98 2.03
CA LEU A 247 7.16 -18.62 2.56
C LEU A 247 5.79 -18.30 3.14
N ARG A 248 4.81 -19.20 3.00
CA ARG A 248 3.39 -18.99 3.35
C ARG A 248 2.84 -17.72 2.70
N TRP A 249 3.16 -17.56 1.42
CA TRP A 249 2.76 -16.41 0.62
C TRP A 249 1.84 -16.88 -0.49
N GLU A 250 0.86 -16.05 -0.83
CA GLU A 250 0.03 -16.22 -2.01
C GLU A 250 -0.09 -14.85 -2.69
N PRO A 251 0.23 -14.76 -3.99
CA PRO A 251 0.14 -13.49 -4.69
C PRO A 251 -1.33 -13.06 -4.83
N ARG A 252 -1.61 -11.79 -4.49
CA ARG A 252 -2.94 -11.18 -4.64
C ARG A 252 -3.26 -10.81 -6.08
N GLU A 253 -2.22 -10.53 -6.86
CA GLU A 253 -2.30 -10.15 -8.26
C GLU A 253 -1.53 -11.14 -9.12
N ARG A 254 -1.87 -11.21 -10.41
CA ARG A 254 -1.11 -12.02 -11.37
C ARG A 254 0.27 -11.43 -11.55
N LEU A 255 1.30 -12.26 -11.54
CA LEU A 255 2.66 -11.82 -11.86
C LEU A 255 2.88 -11.86 -13.38
N THR A 256 3.41 -10.77 -13.93
CA THR A 256 3.84 -10.74 -15.33
C THR A 256 5.18 -11.44 -15.46
N VAL A 257 5.25 -12.44 -16.34
CA VAL A 257 6.45 -13.18 -16.72
C VAL A 257 6.76 -12.87 -18.17
N VAL A 258 7.96 -12.40 -18.48
CA VAL A 258 8.38 -12.06 -19.84
C VAL A 258 9.55 -12.93 -20.27
N LEU A 259 9.35 -13.66 -21.37
CA LEU A 259 10.39 -14.50 -21.97
C LEU A 259 11.13 -13.70 -23.05
N TYR A 260 12.45 -13.69 -22.95
CA TYR A 260 13.35 -13.08 -23.93
C TYR A 260 14.34 -14.09 -24.47
N GLU A 261 14.74 -13.91 -25.72
CA GLU A 261 16.00 -14.49 -26.20
C GLU A 261 17.19 -13.87 -25.46
N ARG A 262 18.30 -14.61 -25.27
CA ARG A 262 19.43 -14.16 -24.43
C ARG A 262 20.00 -12.80 -24.82
N GLY A 263 20.20 -12.54 -26.11
CA GLY A 263 20.70 -11.24 -26.59
C GLY A 263 19.71 -10.12 -26.29
N GLN A 264 18.43 -10.34 -26.60
CA GLN A 264 17.36 -9.39 -26.29
C GLN A 264 17.24 -9.11 -24.80
N PHE A 265 17.41 -10.12 -23.94
CA PHE A 265 17.38 -9.95 -22.49
C PHE A 265 18.43 -8.94 -22.03
N GLN A 266 19.68 -9.09 -22.49
CA GLN A 266 20.78 -8.18 -22.14
C GLN A 266 20.50 -6.75 -22.64
N ASP A 267 20.01 -6.60 -23.87
CA ASP A 267 19.68 -5.30 -24.45
C ASP A 267 18.57 -4.58 -23.68
N VAL A 268 17.52 -5.32 -23.29
CA VAL A 268 16.34 -4.75 -22.60
C VAL A 268 16.66 -4.41 -21.16
N THR A 269 17.31 -5.30 -20.43
CA THR A 269 17.52 -5.15 -18.98
C THR A 269 18.77 -4.34 -18.65
N ARG A 270 19.75 -4.27 -19.56
CA ARG A 270 21.10 -3.73 -19.31
C ARG A 270 21.82 -4.37 -18.12
N VAL A 271 21.35 -5.51 -17.62
CA VAL A 271 22.11 -6.28 -16.62
C VAL A 271 23.26 -7.02 -17.31
N HIS A 272 24.35 -7.21 -16.57
CA HIS A 272 25.55 -7.84 -17.11
C HIS A 272 25.24 -9.30 -17.49
N GLY A 273 25.96 -9.85 -18.47
CA GLY A 273 25.64 -11.14 -19.09
C GLY A 273 25.66 -12.38 -18.19
N TRP A 274 26.03 -12.25 -16.91
CA TRP A 274 25.94 -13.31 -15.90
C TRP A 274 24.55 -13.41 -15.24
N ALA A 275 23.68 -12.42 -15.42
CA ALA A 275 22.33 -12.45 -14.86
C ALA A 275 21.51 -13.58 -15.51
N THR A 276 21.04 -14.51 -14.69
CA THR A 276 20.29 -15.69 -15.12
C THR A 276 18.80 -15.43 -15.26
N GLY A 277 18.30 -14.36 -14.64
CA GLY A 277 16.95 -13.82 -14.72
C GLY A 277 16.92 -12.44 -14.03
N LEU A 278 15.74 -11.83 -13.97
CA LEU A 278 15.55 -10.58 -13.24
C LEU A 278 14.11 -10.42 -12.75
N PHE A 279 13.95 -10.06 -11.47
CA PHE A 279 12.72 -9.52 -10.93
C PHE A 279 12.80 -7.99 -10.73
N ASP A 280 11.99 -7.23 -11.48
CA ASP A 280 11.88 -5.76 -11.38
C ASP A 280 10.44 -5.28 -11.15
N GLY A 281 9.61 -6.13 -10.54
CA GLY A 281 8.14 -6.03 -10.54
C GLY A 281 7.52 -6.95 -11.60
N LYS A 282 8.30 -7.32 -12.61
CA LYS A 282 8.00 -8.40 -13.57
C LYS A 282 9.10 -9.44 -13.44
N ILE A 283 8.76 -10.71 -13.69
CA ILE A 283 9.75 -11.78 -13.79
C ILE A 283 10.23 -11.83 -15.24
N ARG A 284 11.53 -11.64 -15.49
CA ARG A 284 12.12 -11.65 -16.83
C ARG A 284 13.08 -12.83 -16.96
N LEU A 285 12.84 -13.67 -17.97
CA LEU A 285 13.56 -14.92 -18.15
C LEU A 285 14.25 -14.94 -19.52
N PRO A 286 15.58 -15.17 -19.61
CA PRO A 286 16.31 -15.31 -20.86
C PRO A 286 16.12 -16.70 -21.50
N ILE A 287 14.87 -17.10 -21.72
CA ILE A 287 14.48 -18.38 -22.30
C ILE A 287 14.09 -18.16 -23.77
N GLY A 288 14.96 -18.63 -24.67
CA GLY A 288 14.71 -18.65 -26.12
C GLY A 288 13.91 -19.87 -26.59
N PRO A 289 13.82 -20.08 -27.92
CA PRO A 289 13.05 -21.17 -28.52
C PRO A 289 13.55 -22.57 -28.14
N ALA A 290 14.88 -22.73 -28.02
CA ALA A 290 15.50 -23.96 -27.55
C ALA A 290 15.51 -23.97 -26.02
N LEU A 291 14.68 -24.83 -25.42
CA LEU A 291 14.58 -24.92 -23.97
C LEU A 291 15.84 -25.59 -23.38
N PRO A 292 16.44 -25.01 -22.33
CA PRO A 292 17.39 -25.72 -21.48
C PRO A 292 16.72 -26.92 -20.79
N PRO A 293 17.49 -27.81 -20.14
CA PRO A 293 16.94 -28.89 -19.33
C PRO A 293 15.93 -28.35 -18.31
N ALA A 294 14.79 -29.05 -18.16
CA ALA A 294 13.67 -28.58 -17.33
C ALA A 294 14.10 -28.22 -15.89
N ALA A 295 14.97 -29.03 -15.28
CA ALA A 295 15.50 -28.77 -13.94
C ALA A 295 16.30 -27.46 -13.83
N GLN A 296 16.98 -27.03 -14.90
CA GLN A 296 17.68 -25.75 -14.92
C GLN A 296 16.70 -24.57 -15.01
N VAL A 297 15.67 -24.72 -15.85
CA VAL A 297 14.62 -23.71 -16.01
C VAL A 297 13.81 -23.58 -14.73
N GLU A 298 13.47 -24.69 -14.08
CA GLU A 298 12.77 -24.69 -12.79
C GLU A 298 13.54 -23.92 -11.72
N ARG A 299 14.84 -24.21 -11.53
CA ARG A 299 15.67 -23.51 -10.54
C ARG A 299 15.66 -22.00 -10.78
N LEU A 300 15.86 -21.59 -12.03
CA LEU A 300 15.81 -20.18 -12.40
C LEU A 300 14.44 -19.55 -12.08
N ILE A 301 13.34 -20.21 -12.43
CA ILE A 301 12.01 -19.67 -12.15
C ILE A 301 11.78 -19.57 -10.63
N VAL A 302 12.19 -20.59 -9.87
CA VAL A 302 12.09 -20.55 -8.40
C VAL A 302 12.87 -19.36 -7.83
N HIS A 303 14.06 -19.08 -8.36
CA HIS A 303 14.87 -17.92 -7.97
C HIS A 303 14.13 -16.59 -8.16
N GLU A 304 13.67 -16.34 -9.39
CA GLU A 304 13.03 -15.07 -9.72
C GLU A 304 11.66 -14.91 -9.04
N TYR A 305 10.92 -16.01 -8.90
CA TYR A 305 9.66 -16.01 -8.17
C TYR A 305 9.87 -15.80 -6.67
N ALA A 306 10.96 -16.32 -6.09
CA ALA A 306 11.34 -16.05 -4.71
C ALA A 306 11.62 -14.56 -4.48
N HIS A 307 12.30 -13.87 -5.39
CA HIS A 307 12.46 -12.42 -5.30
C HIS A 307 11.12 -11.67 -5.25
N ALA A 308 10.15 -12.09 -6.07
CA ALA A 308 8.81 -11.51 -6.02
C ALA A 308 8.13 -11.70 -4.65
N ALA A 309 8.19 -12.91 -4.11
CA ALA A 309 7.63 -13.24 -2.81
C ALA A 309 8.31 -12.46 -1.66
N ILE A 310 9.64 -12.44 -1.63
CA ILE A 310 10.44 -11.76 -0.61
C ILE A 310 10.23 -10.25 -0.71
N HIS A 311 10.20 -9.69 -1.91
CA HIS A 311 9.90 -8.28 -2.13
C HIS A 311 8.53 -7.92 -1.54
N HIS A 312 7.50 -8.73 -1.80
CA HIS A 312 6.17 -8.48 -1.26
C HIS A 312 6.13 -8.59 0.27
N LEU A 313 6.62 -9.71 0.83
CA LEU A 313 6.61 -9.97 2.28
C LEU A 313 7.43 -8.93 3.06
N SER A 314 8.53 -8.46 2.50
CA SER A 314 9.37 -7.43 3.12
C SER A 314 8.94 -6.00 2.79
N ARG A 315 7.91 -5.81 1.95
CA ARG A 315 7.47 -4.50 1.45
C ARG A 315 8.63 -3.73 0.79
N GLY A 316 9.47 -4.45 0.03
CA GLY A 316 10.66 -3.92 -0.63
C GLY A 316 11.84 -3.60 0.28
N ARG A 317 11.78 -3.93 1.58
CA ARG A 317 12.83 -3.55 2.57
C ARG A 317 13.89 -4.62 2.79
N ALA A 318 13.72 -5.84 2.26
CA ALA A 318 14.73 -6.87 2.43
C ALA A 318 16.05 -6.44 1.74
N PRO A 319 17.20 -6.48 2.46
CA PRO A 319 18.48 -6.15 1.87
C PRO A 319 18.85 -7.18 0.80
N ARG A 320 19.66 -6.76 -0.18
CA ARG A 320 20.05 -7.60 -1.32
C ARG A 320 20.62 -8.96 -0.90
N TRP A 321 21.54 -9.02 0.05
CA TRP A 321 22.13 -10.29 0.49
C TRP A 321 21.08 -11.30 1.00
N LEU A 322 20.01 -10.81 1.65
CA LEU A 322 18.94 -11.67 2.18
C LEU A 322 18.02 -12.14 1.04
N GLN A 323 17.71 -11.25 0.11
CA GLN A 323 16.98 -11.57 -1.12
C GLN A 323 17.69 -12.70 -1.88
N GLU A 324 18.97 -12.51 -2.20
CA GLU A 324 19.79 -13.50 -2.92
C GLU A 324 19.91 -14.82 -2.16
N GLY A 325 20.26 -14.77 -0.87
CA GLY A 325 20.48 -15.98 -0.08
C GLY A 325 19.22 -16.83 0.08
N LEU A 326 18.05 -16.20 0.29
CA LEU A 326 16.78 -16.93 0.34
C LEU A 326 16.37 -17.47 -1.03
N ALA A 327 16.56 -16.72 -2.12
CA ALA A 327 16.28 -17.19 -3.47
C ALA A 327 17.14 -18.42 -3.82
N GLN A 328 18.44 -18.39 -3.51
CA GLN A 328 19.38 -19.51 -3.68
C GLN A 328 18.97 -20.75 -2.85
N ALA A 329 18.59 -20.55 -1.59
CA ALA A 329 18.11 -21.65 -0.76
C ALA A 329 16.81 -22.26 -1.33
N LEU A 330 15.90 -21.44 -1.83
CA LEU A 330 14.63 -21.88 -2.39
C LEU A 330 14.79 -22.61 -3.71
N GLU A 331 15.69 -22.20 -4.61
CA GLU A 331 15.97 -22.93 -5.86
C GLU A 331 16.68 -24.28 -5.63
N GLY A 332 17.14 -24.55 -4.41
CA GLY A 332 17.86 -25.78 -4.06
C GLY A 332 19.33 -25.74 -4.45
N ALA A 333 19.93 -24.56 -4.56
CA ALA A 333 21.38 -24.44 -4.59
C ALA A 333 21.95 -25.05 -3.31
N ALA A 334 23.11 -25.70 -3.41
CA ALA A 334 23.87 -26.08 -2.23
C ALA A 334 24.21 -24.80 -1.47
N VAL A 335 23.47 -24.54 -0.39
CA VAL A 335 23.72 -23.42 0.50
C VAL A 335 25.16 -23.59 0.98
N ASP A 336 25.97 -22.53 0.90
CA ASP A 336 27.33 -22.54 1.42
C ASP A 336 27.30 -23.21 2.81
N PRO A 337 28.17 -24.20 3.11
CA PRO A 337 28.24 -24.83 4.42
C PRO A 337 28.36 -23.83 5.59
N MET A 338 28.81 -22.60 5.34
CA MET A 338 28.85 -21.49 6.28
C MET A 338 27.48 -20.84 6.55
N LEU A 339 26.50 -21.01 5.66
CA LEU A 339 25.11 -20.54 5.75
C LEU A 339 24.18 -21.70 6.17
N ARG A 340 24.44 -22.37 7.31
CA ARG A 340 23.53 -23.39 7.83
C ARG A 340 22.19 -22.77 8.26
N VAL A 341 21.15 -22.94 7.43
CA VAL A 341 19.76 -22.67 7.82
C VAL A 341 19.15 -23.96 8.39
N PRO A 342 18.60 -23.98 9.62
CA PRO A 342 18.00 -25.17 10.21
C PRO A 342 16.80 -25.68 9.39
N GLY A 343 16.65 -27.00 9.28
CA GLY A 343 15.79 -27.74 8.35
C GLY A 343 14.26 -27.56 8.42
N SER A 344 13.77 -26.50 9.06
CA SER A 344 12.35 -26.13 9.03
C SER A 344 12.23 -24.62 8.79
N VAL A 345 12.37 -24.19 7.54
CA VAL A 345 12.21 -22.80 7.14
C VAL A 345 10.72 -22.51 7.00
N THR A 346 10.15 -21.92 8.04
CA THR A 346 9.02 -20.99 7.89
C THR A 346 9.61 -19.58 8.01
N LEU A 347 8.99 -18.56 7.42
CA LEU A 347 9.38 -17.16 7.70
C LEU A 347 9.43 -16.85 9.20
N ALA A 348 8.64 -17.58 10.01
CA ALA A 348 8.67 -17.53 11.48
C ALA A 348 9.97 -18.12 12.10
N ALA A 349 10.63 -19.07 11.43
CA ALA A 349 11.86 -19.72 11.89
C ALA A 349 13.14 -19.03 11.39
N THR A 350 13.11 -18.37 10.23
CA THR A 350 14.24 -17.55 9.73
C THR A 350 14.38 -16.21 10.46
N LEU A 351 13.41 -15.86 11.32
CA LEU A 351 13.43 -14.71 12.22
C LEU A 351 14.31 -14.89 13.47
N ARG A 352 15.24 -15.86 13.48
CA ARG A 352 16.29 -15.97 14.51
C ARG A 352 17.66 -16.24 13.88
N VAL A 353 18.24 -15.21 13.30
CA VAL A 353 19.69 -15.05 13.31
C VAL A 353 19.99 -13.96 14.33
N TYR A 354 20.71 -14.32 15.40
CA TYR A 354 21.00 -13.51 16.60
C TYR A 354 19.83 -13.11 17.51
N GLY A 355 18.68 -13.78 17.45
CA GLY A 355 17.65 -13.67 18.50
C GLY A 355 16.93 -12.31 18.61
N LEU A 356 16.98 -11.47 17.58
CA LEU A 356 16.37 -10.14 17.58
C LEU A 356 15.13 -10.10 16.66
N ARG A 357 14.03 -9.53 17.17
CA ARG A 357 12.84 -9.18 16.39
C ARG A 357 13.21 -8.13 15.33
N LEU A 358 12.47 -8.07 14.21
CA LEU A 358 12.68 -7.06 13.16
C LEU A 358 12.70 -5.61 13.68
N ALA A 359 11.98 -5.33 14.79
CA ALA A 359 12.00 -4.04 15.49
C ALA A 359 13.27 -3.79 16.34
N GLU A 360 13.99 -4.84 16.72
CA GLU A 360 15.24 -4.74 17.50
C GLU A 360 16.47 -4.54 16.58
N ILE A 361 16.37 -4.92 15.30
CA ILE A 361 17.36 -4.59 14.27
C ILE A 361 17.45 -3.06 14.09
N GLU A 362 16.32 -2.34 14.04
CA GLU A 362 16.26 -0.86 14.02
C GLU A 362 17.06 -0.19 15.16
N SER A 363 17.04 -0.79 16.36
CA SER A 363 17.70 -0.21 17.55
C SER A 363 19.22 -0.41 17.63
N GLN A 364 19.78 -1.36 16.86
CA GLN A 364 21.23 -1.54 16.75
C GLN A 364 21.82 -0.69 15.62
N TRP A 365 21.03 -0.33 14.62
CA TRP A 365 21.47 0.55 13.53
C TRP A 365 21.77 1.99 13.98
N HIS A 366 21.01 2.56 14.93
CA HIS A 366 21.33 3.87 15.52
C HIS A 366 22.61 3.90 16.37
N ARG A 367 23.15 2.74 16.78
CA ARG A 367 24.38 2.66 17.59
C ARG A 367 25.64 2.30 16.79
N LEU A 368 25.50 1.76 15.58
CA LEU A 368 26.64 1.41 14.70
C LEU A 368 27.05 2.54 13.75
N LEU A 369 26.23 3.57 13.60
CA LEU A 369 26.57 4.82 12.90
C LEU A 369 26.55 5.98 13.89
N GLY A 370 27.55 6.08 14.76
CA GLY A 370 27.69 7.27 15.61
C GLY A 370 27.66 8.55 14.75
N GLY A 371 26.61 9.35 14.92
CA GLY A 371 26.34 10.57 14.15
C GLY A 371 24.85 10.87 14.05
#